data_AF-A0AAU2GJ21-F1
#
_entry.id   AF-A0AAU2GJ21-F1
#
_cell.length_a   1.000
_cell.length_b   1.000
_cell.length_c   1.000
_cell.angle_alpha   90.00
_cell.angle_beta   90.00
_cell.angle_gamma   90.00
#
_symmetry.space_group_name_H-M   'P 1'
#
loop_
_entity.id
_entity.type
_entity.pdbx_description
1 polymer ?
#
loop_
_entity_poly.entity_id
_entity_poly.type
_entity_poly.pdbx_seq_one_letter_code
_entity_poly.pdbx_strand_id
1 'polypeptide(L)'
;MSAPLLPTGEGRRGGRPLPSGTLVAFVLLICAVVSSMTILHPAYADFLAGDRGETSAPNACMRAAIERAGGLGAFVRGPRDGSCDGSDDHTSEGILISYAVLAVATALHYWFRSARRARKRGVRALDAERFPALHAEIERLTAGVGQARGVTVLVDFLDSGVNGVTFGRAGRRHIVLSRGLVALYEGDAAQREAFRAVVLHELAHLRNRDVDITMITLSLLRCFFVLILGPRVFGDLFGVLFVPGGAVFFGARILDALALWWVIRAARGIVLRTREFLADARVVEWQRGSPRPLLGAFGLAAQTAPRSRRPSRTHPSFAERKDCLADRSRLMYQGFGFAFVVGFCLPLAWDPVSSITAQWRVGGGVKGWWPAELITALVVLVLFLTVARAALHDLGGSGRRPPRARFRTGLAVGICAGYAVAPSVVVDHTMMPGLRPDVQASGWLVVALIGLGFTWWCELLARSWAVPLVHAGTEFRGVALLGLAAAAAAVLAASTVFELQWQIEMGQFMSEDLAALPGPVHAALWTLGVAAYQLSDPVWFTVAAALLLGIPLAGRLRARGLARPGPPHGSGRPA
;
A
#
# COMPACT_ATOMS: atom_id res chain seq x y z
N MET A 1 -23.44 -0.10 -44.29
CA MET A 1 -23.46 0.30 -42.86
C MET A 1 -22.06 0.16 -42.30
N SER A 2 -21.36 1.28 -42.20
CA SER A 2 -19.91 1.36 -42.02
C SER A 2 -19.49 1.17 -40.55
N ALA A 3 -18.41 0.40 -40.36
CA ALA A 3 -17.93 -0.17 -39.12
C ALA A 3 -17.49 0.85 -38.03
N PRO A 4 -17.57 0.47 -36.74
CA PRO A 4 -16.77 1.12 -35.71
C PRO A 4 -15.42 0.41 -35.57
N LEU A 5 -14.41 0.92 -36.29
CA LEU A 5 -13.01 0.69 -35.94
C LEU A 5 -12.78 1.16 -34.51
N LEU A 6 -12.25 0.27 -33.66
CA LEU A 6 -11.61 0.65 -32.40
C LEU A 6 -10.52 1.67 -32.73
N PRO A 7 -10.46 2.83 -32.04
CA PRO A 7 -9.46 3.83 -32.35
C PRO A 7 -8.06 3.28 -32.03
N THR A 8 -7.33 2.84 -33.04
CA THR A 8 -5.86 2.75 -33.04
C THR A 8 -5.34 4.17 -33.23
N GLY A 9 -5.52 5.00 -32.20
CA GLY A 9 -5.15 6.42 -32.22
C GLY A 9 -4.17 6.74 -31.10
N GLU A 10 -2.94 6.24 -31.18
CA GLU A 10 -1.80 6.84 -30.49
C GLU A 10 -1.42 8.16 -31.18
N GLY A 11 -2.29 9.15 -31.04
CA GLY A 11 -2.05 10.51 -31.49
C GLY A 11 -1.93 11.45 -30.30
N ARG A 12 -0.87 11.33 -29.49
CA ARG A 12 -0.41 12.37 -28.54
C ARG A 12 0.90 11.95 -27.86
N ARG A 13 1.98 12.69 -28.17
CA ARG A 13 3.30 12.84 -27.49
C ARG A 13 3.87 11.56 -26.84
N GLY A 14 4.97 11.05 -27.40
CA GLY A 14 5.65 9.78 -27.06
C GLY A 14 6.25 9.62 -25.66
N GLY A 15 5.59 10.09 -24.60
CA GLY A 15 5.93 9.77 -23.22
C GLY A 15 5.30 8.45 -22.79
N ARG A 16 6.06 7.59 -22.09
CA ARG A 16 5.46 6.42 -21.41
C ARG A 16 4.46 6.93 -20.35
N PRO A 17 3.26 6.33 -20.23
CA PRO A 17 2.32 6.71 -19.19
C PRO A 17 2.86 6.33 -17.81
N LEU A 18 2.51 7.13 -16.79
CA LEU A 18 2.87 6.85 -15.40
C LEU A 18 2.30 5.50 -14.90
N PRO A 19 2.94 4.86 -13.91
CA PRO A 19 2.39 3.69 -13.21
C PRO A 19 0.93 3.91 -12.84
N SER A 20 0.06 2.93 -13.11
CA SER A 20 -1.38 3.03 -12.86
C SER A 20 -1.69 3.14 -11.36
N GLY A 21 -2.82 3.77 -11.01
CA GLY A 21 -3.29 3.83 -9.61
C GLY A 21 -3.51 2.44 -9.01
N THR A 22 -3.88 1.46 -9.85
CA THR A 22 -3.96 0.04 -9.47
C THR A 22 -2.62 -0.53 -9.02
N LEU A 23 -1.53 -0.28 -9.76
CA LEU A 23 -0.20 -0.77 -9.38
C LEU A 23 0.23 -0.19 -8.03
N VAL A 24 0.00 1.10 -7.82
CA VAL A 24 0.27 1.79 -6.56
C VAL A 24 -0.50 1.14 -5.39
N ALA A 25 -1.81 0.86 -5.58
CA ALA A 25 -2.61 0.19 -4.57
C ALA A 25 -2.12 -1.25 -4.28
N PHE A 26 -1.65 -1.98 -5.30
CA PHE A 26 -1.08 -3.33 -5.12
C PHE A 26 0.20 -3.32 -4.29
N VAL A 27 1.11 -2.40 -4.61
CA VAL A 27 2.36 -2.24 -3.85
C VAL A 27 2.04 -1.89 -2.40
N LEU A 28 1.07 -0.99 -2.16
CA LEU A 28 0.64 -0.65 -0.81
C LEU A 28 0.08 -1.85 -0.04
N LEU A 29 -0.71 -2.71 -0.70
CA LEU A 29 -1.22 -3.94 -0.07
C LEU A 29 -0.11 -4.93 0.26
N ILE A 30 0.91 -5.06 -0.60
CA ILE A 30 2.10 -5.87 -0.31
C ILE A 30 2.85 -5.28 0.89
N CYS A 31 3.07 -3.96 0.91
CA CYS A 31 3.70 -3.27 2.04
C CYS A 31 2.92 -3.51 3.34
N ALA A 32 1.59 -3.40 3.33
CA ALA A 32 0.78 -3.67 4.52
C ALA A 32 0.94 -5.09 5.06
N VAL A 33 1.04 -6.10 4.18
CA VAL A 33 1.30 -7.49 4.59
C VAL A 33 2.71 -7.62 5.16
N VAL A 34 3.73 -7.14 4.45
CA VAL A 34 5.14 -7.27 4.83
C VAL A 34 5.40 -6.50 6.14
N SER A 35 4.93 -5.26 6.27
CA SER A 35 4.97 -4.49 7.53
C SER A 35 4.26 -5.18 8.68
N SER A 36 3.25 -6.02 8.44
CA SER A 36 2.60 -6.77 9.52
C SER A 36 3.43 -7.98 9.95
N MET A 37 4.31 -8.49 9.09
CA MET A 37 5.13 -9.67 9.40
C MET A 37 6.31 -9.34 10.32
N THR A 38 6.75 -8.08 10.36
CA THR A 38 7.77 -7.63 11.33
C THR A 38 7.32 -7.88 12.77
N ILE A 39 6.01 -7.79 13.02
CA ILE A 39 5.42 -7.90 14.36
C ILE A 39 4.59 -9.18 14.59
N LEU A 40 4.15 -9.87 13.53
CA LEU A 40 3.32 -11.08 13.62
C LEU A 40 4.08 -12.38 13.31
N HIS A 41 5.40 -12.40 13.43
CA HIS A 41 6.13 -13.65 13.22
C HIS A 41 5.66 -14.70 14.26
N PRO A 42 5.29 -15.91 13.81
CA PRO A 42 4.76 -16.95 14.68
C PRO A 42 5.88 -17.72 15.37
N ALA A 43 5.63 -18.25 16.57
CA ALA A 43 6.63 -18.96 17.38
C ALA A 43 7.28 -20.17 16.67
N TYR A 44 6.62 -20.77 15.66
CA TYR A 44 7.27 -21.83 14.87
C TYR A 44 8.47 -21.31 14.07
N ALA A 45 8.50 -20.03 13.73
CA ALA A 45 9.57 -19.43 12.94
C ALA A 45 10.83 -19.27 13.79
N ASP A 46 10.68 -18.90 15.06
CA ASP A 46 11.77 -18.85 16.03
C ASP A 46 12.30 -20.27 16.30
N PHE A 47 11.41 -21.25 16.43
CA PHE A 47 11.79 -22.66 16.51
C PHE A 47 12.58 -23.13 15.29
N LEU A 48 12.20 -22.72 14.07
CA LEU A 48 12.94 -23.03 12.85
C LEU A 48 14.28 -22.29 12.77
N ALA A 49 14.39 -21.11 13.38
CA ALA A 49 15.65 -20.37 13.52
C ALA A 49 16.59 -21.02 14.54
N GLY A 50 16.11 -21.97 15.34
CA GLY A 50 16.90 -22.69 16.33
C GLY A 50 16.65 -22.22 17.76
N ASP A 51 15.72 -21.30 18.00
CA ASP A 51 15.31 -20.92 19.34
C ASP A 51 14.57 -22.08 20.00
N ARG A 52 15.20 -22.66 21.03
CA ARG A 52 14.67 -23.75 21.84
C ARG A 52 14.36 -23.31 23.27
N GLY A 53 14.47 -22.02 23.57
CA GLY A 53 14.41 -21.46 24.94
C GLY A 53 13.03 -21.01 25.40
N GLU A 54 12.88 -20.85 26.73
CA GLU A 54 11.76 -20.15 27.35
C GLU A 54 11.88 -18.63 27.08
N THR A 55 10.98 -18.08 26.27
CA THR A 55 10.86 -16.66 25.89
C THR A 55 10.76 -15.66 27.06
N SER A 56 10.71 -16.13 28.31
CA SER A 56 10.67 -15.33 29.54
C SER A 56 12.03 -14.85 30.07
N ALA A 57 13.16 -15.40 29.62
CA ALA A 57 14.47 -15.10 30.19
C ALA A 57 14.96 -13.64 30.00
N PRO A 58 14.81 -12.97 28.83
CA PRO A 58 15.35 -11.62 28.63
C PRO A 58 14.59 -10.55 29.43
N ASN A 59 13.26 -10.66 29.45
CA ASN A 59 12.37 -9.74 30.14
C ASN A 59 12.43 -9.87 31.67
N ALA A 60 12.71 -11.08 32.19
CA ALA A 60 12.95 -11.30 33.61
C ALA A 60 14.32 -10.76 34.03
N CYS A 61 15.36 -10.98 33.21
CA CYS A 61 16.69 -10.42 33.45
C CYS A 61 16.68 -8.89 33.53
N MET A 62 15.99 -8.25 32.59
CA MET A 62 15.89 -6.79 32.53
C MET A 62 15.17 -6.21 33.75
N ARG A 63 14.05 -6.81 34.17
CA ARG A 63 13.35 -6.42 35.41
C ARG A 63 14.26 -6.54 36.65
N ALA A 64 14.99 -7.65 36.77
CA ALA A 64 15.96 -7.84 37.85
C ALA A 64 17.13 -6.84 37.78
N ALA A 65 17.52 -6.37 36.59
CA ALA A 65 18.53 -5.33 36.44
C ALA A 65 18.01 -3.95 36.87
N ILE A 66 16.76 -3.60 36.52
CA ILE A 66 16.10 -2.37 36.95
C ILE A 66 15.94 -2.32 38.47
N GLU A 67 15.51 -3.43 39.07
CA GLU A 67 15.37 -3.56 40.53
C GLU A 67 16.72 -3.40 41.24
N ARG A 68 17.78 -4.05 40.74
CA ARG A 68 19.14 -3.91 41.30
C ARG A 68 19.69 -2.49 41.25
N ALA A 69 19.33 -1.72 40.23
CA ALA A 69 19.73 -0.32 40.10
C ALA A 69 18.95 0.63 41.02
N GLY A 70 17.94 0.14 41.76
CA GLY A 70 17.11 0.98 42.63
C GLY A 70 15.99 1.71 41.90
N GLY A 71 15.59 1.22 40.72
CA GLY A 71 14.48 1.75 39.92
C GLY A 71 14.88 2.20 38.52
N LEU A 72 13.88 2.44 37.67
CA LEU A 72 14.07 2.67 36.23
C LEU A 72 14.94 3.90 35.93
N GLY A 73 14.73 5.03 36.61
CA GLY A 73 15.53 6.24 36.37
C GLY A 73 17.00 6.08 36.75
N ALA A 74 17.31 5.34 37.82
CA ALA A 74 18.68 5.03 38.23
C ALA A 74 19.32 4.01 37.28
N PHE A 75 18.54 3.02 36.82
CA PHE A 75 18.96 2.07 35.78
C PHE A 75 19.34 2.77 34.47
N VAL A 76 18.48 3.68 33.98
CA VAL A 76 18.69 4.39 32.70
C VAL A 76 19.91 5.33 32.75
N ARG A 77 20.18 5.96 33.92
CA ARG A 77 21.31 6.88 34.10
C ARG A 77 22.62 6.18 34.49
N GLY A 78 22.55 4.93 34.94
CA GLY A 78 23.68 4.17 35.45
C GLY A 78 24.55 3.53 34.36
N PRO A 79 25.73 2.99 34.73
CA PRO A 79 26.55 2.18 33.84
C PRO A 79 25.77 0.96 33.34
N ARG A 80 25.93 0.61 32.06
CA ARG A 80 25.24 -0.55 31.45
C ARG A 80 25.99 -1.86 31.73
N ASP A 81 26.36 -2.06 32.99
CA ASP A 81 27.26 -3.13 33.40
C ASP A 81 26.43 -4.34 33.83
N GLY A 82 26.26 -5.28 32.90
CA GLY A 82 25.46 -6.49 33.07
C GLY A 82 24.63 -6.78 31.84
N SER A 83 25.23 -7.45 30.85
CA SER A 83 24.51 -7.89 29.66
C SER A 83 23.47 -8.93 30.05
N CYS A 84 22.18 -8.58 29.93
CA CYS A 84 21.16 -9.59 29.67
C CYS A 84 21.45 -10.12 28.27
N ASP A 85 22.37 -11.08 28.19
CA ASP A 85 22.78 -11.70 26.94
C ASP A 85 21.63 -12.55 26.44
N GLY A 86 20.91 -12.01 25.46
CA GLY A 86 19.99 -12.75 24.60
C GLY A 86 20.46 -12.67 23.15
N SER A 87 21.78 -12.54 22.93
CA SER A 87 22.37 -12.23 21.62
C SER A 87 22.40 -13.37 20.60
N ASP A 88 21.70 -14.48 20.86
CA ASP A 88 21.30 -15.39 19.79
C ASP A 88 20.13 -14.74 19.03
N ASP A 89 20.46 -13.97 17.99
CA ASP A 89 19.58 -13.08 17.21
C ASP A 89 18.52 -13.83 16.35
N HIS A 90 18.05 -14.99 16.83
CA HIS A 90 17.09 -15.88 16.19
C HIS A 90 15.75 -15.22 15.89
N THR A 91 15.41 -14.10 16.53
CA THR A 91 14.19 -13.35 16.23
C THR A 91 14.25 -12.72 14.84
N SER A 92 15.38 -12.13 14.46
CA SER A 92 15.54 -11.51 13.14
C SER A 92 15.58 -12.59 12.05
N GLU A 93 16.25 -13.72 12.34
CA GLU A 93 16.27 -14.92 11.50
C GLU A 93 14.87 -15.52 11.34
N GLY A 94 14.09 -15.65 12.42
CA GLY A 94 12.71 -16.15 12.42
C GLY A 94 11.78 -15.29 11.58
N ILE A 95 11.91 -13.96 11.64
CA ILE A 95 11.16 -13.04 10.76
C ILE A 95 11.57 -13.23 9.29
N LEU A 96 12.88 -13.38 8.99
CA LEU A 96 13.37 -13.62 7.63
C LEU A 96 12.88 -14.98 7.08
N ILE A 97 12.90 -16.03 7.90
CA ILE A 97 12.32 -17.34 7.57
C ILE A 97 10.83 -17.19 7.28
N SER A 98 10.09 -16.41 8.08
CA SER A 98 8.67 -16.13 7.85
C SER A 98 8.43 -15.47 6.49
N TYR A 99 9.25 -14.48 6.10
CA TYR A 99 9.19 -13.88 4.77
C TYR A 99 9.45 -14.90 3.66
N ALA A 100 10.48 -15.74 3.81
CA ALA A 100 10.81 -16.77 2.84
C ALA A 100 9.68 -17.80 2.67
N VAL A 101 9.15 -18.32 3.79
CA VAL A 101 8.02 -19.24 3.81
C VAL A 101 6.80 -18.62 3.11
N LEU A 102 6.46 -17.37 3.43
CA LEU A 102 5.33 -16.70 2.79
C LEU A 102 5.55 -16.51 1.30
N ALA A 103 6.76 -16.11 0.87
CA ALA A 103 7.09 -15.91 -0.53
C ALA A 103 6.97 -17.23 -1.34
N VAL A 104 7.54 -18.32 -0.83
CA VAL A 104 7.47 -19.65 -1.46
C VAL A 104 6.02 -20.14 -1.51
N ALA A 105 5.30 -20.08 -0.40
CA ALA A 105 3.89 -20.49 -0.35
C ALA A 105 3.02 -19.68 -1.32
N THR A 106 3.28 -18.37 -1.44
CA THR A 106 2.60 -17.48 -2.39
C THR A 106 2.87 -17.89 -3.83
N ALA A 107 4.13 -18.17 -4.19
CA ALA A 107 4.53 -18.59 -5.53
C ALA A 107 3.88 -19.94 -5.91
N LEU A 108 3.93 -20.92 -5.02
CA LEU A 108 3.26 -22.22 -5.20
C LEU A 108 1.75 -22.04 -5.35
N HIS A 109 1.13 -21.26 -4.45
CA HIS A 109 -0.31 -21.03 -4.53
C HIS A 109 -0.70 -20.33 -5.84
N TYR A 110 0.02 -19.30 -6.27
CA TYR A 110 -0.18 -18.61 -7.54
C TYR A 110 -0.11 -19.59 -8.72
N TRP A 111 0.91 -20.46 -8.74
CA TRP A 111 1.11 -21.44 -9.81
C TRP A 111 -0.07 -22.41 -9.93
N PHE A 112 -0.46 -23.07 -8.82
CA PHE A 112 -1.50 -24.11 -8.83
C PHE A 112 -2.93 -23.56 -8.89
N ARG A 113 -3.17 -22.32 -8.42
CA ARG A 113 -4.51 -21.73 -8.35
C ARG A 113 -5.17 -21.60 -9.72
N SER A 114 -4.41 -21.20 -10.74
CA SER A 114 -4.92 -21.02 -12.10
C SER A 114 -5.49 -22.33 -12.66
N ALA A 115 -4.71 -23.41 -12.55
CA ALA A 115 -5.08 -24.74 -13.03
C ALA A 115 -6.28 -25.33 -12.27
N ARG A 116 -6.33 -25.15 -10.94
CA ARG A 116 -7.49 -25.57 -10.12
C ARG A 116 -8.77 -24.87 -10.54
N ARG A 117 -8.70 -23.57 -10.85
CA ARG A 117 -9.89 -22.80 -11.28
C ARG A 117 -10.37 -23.19 -12.67
N ALA A 118 -9.47 -23.47 -13.61
CA ALA A 118 -9.82 -23.93 -14.95
C ALA A 118 -10.47 -25.32 -14.95
N ARG A 119 -10.08 -26.21 -14.03
CA ARG A 119 -10.67 -27.56 -13.86
C ARG A 119 -11.93 -27.59 -12.98
N LYS A 120 -12.51 -26.44 -12.64
CA LYS A 120 -13.73 -26.39 -11.83
C LYS A 120 -14.88 -27.05 -12.59
N ARG A 121 -15.67 -27.87 -11.91
CA ARG A 121 -16.88 -28.50 -12.48
C ARG A 121 -17.80 -27.44 -13.10
N GLY A 122 -18.29 -27.71 -14.31
CA GLY A 122 -19.17 -26.82 -15.07
C GLY A 122 -18.45 -25.86 -16.02
N VAL A 123 -17.13 -25.70 -15.88
CA VAL A 123 -16.32 -24.86 -16.76
C VAL A 123 -15.81 -25.70 -17.94
N ARG A 124 -16.12 -25.30 -19.17
CA ARG A 124 -15.60 -25.94 -20.39
C ARG A 124 -15.10 -24.89 -21.40
N ALA A 125 -14.23 -25.28 -22.32
CA ALA A 125 -13.81 -24.40 -23.40
C ALA A 125 -14.99 -24.00 -24.30
N LEU A 126 -14.96 -22.78 -24.81
CA LEU A 126 -15.94 -22.34 -25.80
C LEU A 126 -15.68 -23.08 -27.12
N ASP A 127 -16.66 -23.88 -27.51
CA ASP A 127 -16.62 -24.65 -28.75
C ASP A 127 -17.00 -23.76 -29.94
N ALA A 128 -16.07 -23.64 -30.89
CA ALA A 128 -16.24 -22.83 -32.10
C ALA A 128 -17.28 -23.44 -33.06
N GLU A 129 -17.44 -24.77 -33.07
CA GLU A 129 -18.41 -25.45 -33.93
C GLU A 129 -19.83 -25.22 -33.41
N ARG A 130 -19.99 -25.25 -32.08
CA ARG A 130 -21.30 -25.07 -31.44
C ARG A 130 -21.77 -23.62 -31.38
N PHE A 131 -20.84 -22.66 -31.25
CA PHE A 131 -21.17 -21.23 -31.13
C PHE A 131 -20.32 -20.34 -32.05
N PRO A 132 -20.42 -20.49 -33.39
CA PRO A 132 -19.51 -19.83 -34.33
C PRO A 132 -19.61 -18.30 -34.29
N ALA A 133 -20.83 -17.74 -34.19
CA ALA A 133 -21.04 -16.29 -34.14
C ALA A 133 -20.45 -15.65 -32.86
N LEU A 134 -20.64 -16.32 -31.71
CA LEU A 134 -20.08 -15.89 -30.43
C LEU A 134 -18.55 -15.98 -30.44
N HIS A 135 -18.00 -17.06 -31.00
CA HIS A 135 -16.56 -17.23 -31.13
C HIS A 135 -15.94 -16.11 -31.97
N ALA A 136 -16.50 -15.85 -33.16
CA ALA A 136 -16.06 -14.76 -34.04
C ALA A 136 -16.18 -13.38 -33.38
N GLU A 137 -17.22 -13.15 -32.58
CA GLU A 137 -17.38 -11.89 -31.84
C GLU A 137 -16.29 -11.71 -30.79
N ILE A 138 -15.96 -12.76 -30.04
CA ILE A 138 -14.91 -12.68 -29.01
C ILE A 138 -13.53 -12.54 -29.66
N GLU A 139 -13.27 -13.24 -30.76
CA GLU A 139 -12.05 -13.03 -31.57
C GLU A 139 -11.93 -11.59 -32.04
N ARG A 140 -13.03 -11.00 -32.54
CA ARG A 140 -13.07 -9.60 -32.96
C ARG A 140 -12.75 -8.64 -31.80
N LEU A 141 -13.32 -8.87 -30.62
CA LEU A 141 -13.06 -8.04 -29.43
C LEU A 141 -11.63 -8.21 -28.91
N THR A 142 -11.10 -9.44 -28.92
CA THR A 142 -9.75 -9.75 -28.44
C THR A 142 -8.66 -9.27 -29.39
N ALA A 143 -8.91 -9.21 -30.71
CA ALA A 143 -7.96 -8.74 -31.71
C ALA A 143 -7.47 -7.30 -31.42
N GLY A 144 -8.30 -6.46 -30.81
CA GLY A 144 -7.93 -5.10 -30.40
C GLY A 144 -7.04 -5.01 -29.15
N VAL A 145 -6.74 -6.13 -28.48
CA VAL A 145 -6.04 -6.16 -27.19
C VAL A 145 -4.85 -7.12 -27.26
N GLY A 146 -3.66 -6.59 -27.55
CA GLY A 146 -2.44 -7.41 -27.68
C GLY A 146 -2.14 -8.31 -26.47
N GLN A 147 -2.50 -7.89 -25.26
CA GLN A 147 -2.35 -8.69 -24.04
C GLN A 147 -3.31 -9.89 -23.93
N ALA A 148 -4.35 -9.93 -24.77
CA ALA A 148 -5.30 -11.03 -24.88
C ALA A 148 -4.87 -12.12 -25.88
N ARG A 149 -3.71 -11.96 -26.55
CA ARG A 149 -3.19 -13.01 -27.45
C ARG A 149 -3.00 -14.33 -26.70
N GLY A 150 -3.61 -15.40 -27.22
CA GLY A 150 -3.57 -16.74 -26.62
C GLY A 150 -4.43 -16.89 -25.36
N VAL A 151 -5.39 -15.98 -25.11
CA VAL A 151 -6.37 -16.17 -24.03
C VAL A 151 -7.33 -17.29 -24.37
N THR A 152 -7.55 -18.21 -23.44
CA THR A 152 -8.54 -19.28 -23.61
C THR A 152 -9.89 -18.82 -23.07
N VAL A 153 -10.93 -18.87 -23.91
CA VAL A 153 -12.29 -18.56 -23.50
C VAL A 153 -12.97 -19.82 -22.98
N LEU A 154 -13.52 -19.72 -21.79
CA LEU A 154 -14.21 -20.78 -21.09
C LEU A 154 -15.64 -20.32 -20.77
N VAL A 155 -16.58 -21.26 -20.61
CA VAL A 155 -17.95 -21.01 -20.20
C VAL A 155 -18.27 -21.80 -18.94
N ASP A 156 -18.75 -21.12 -17.89
CA ASP A 156 -19.31 -21.77 -16.69
C ASP A 156 -20.82 -22.01 -16.91
N PHE A 157 -21.16 -23.24 -17.33
CA PHE A 157 -22.53 -23.63 -17.65
C PHE A 157 -23.45 -23.75 -16.43
N LEU A 158 -22.88 -23.70 -15.22
CA LEU A 158 -23.62 -23.76 -13.96
C LEU A 158 -23.93 -22.37 -13.40
N ASP A 159 -23.27 -21.31 -13.88
CA ASP A 159 -23.53 -19.94 -13.43
C ASP A 159 -24.60 -19.27 -14.32
N SER A 160 -25.80 -19.10 -13.78
CA SER A 160 -26.91 -18.40 -14.44
C SER A 160 -26.85 -16.87 -14.32
N GLY A 161 -25.88 -16.32 -13.57
CA GLY A 161 -25.71 -14.88 -13.46
C GLY A 161 -25.22 -14.24 -14.76
N VAL A 162 -25.27 -12.91 -14.83
CA VAL A 162 -24.61 -12.13 -15.89
C VAL A 162 -23.27 -11.63 -15.36
N ASN A 163 -22.23 -12.44 -15.53
CA ASN A 163 -20.86 -12.08 -15.12
C ASN A 163 -19.79 -12.69 -16.04
N GLY A 164 -18.63 -12.05 -16.06
CA GLY A 164 -17.39 -12.59 -16.61
C GLY A 164 -16.32 -12.59 -15.52
N VAL A 165 -15.32 -13.46 -15.65
CA VAL A 165 -14.12 -13.37 -14.83
C VAL A 165 -12.87 -13.76 -15.61
N THR A 166 -11.92 -12.83 -15.64
CA THR A 166 -10.57 -13.06 -16.14
C THR A 166 -9.65 -13.54 -15.02
N PHE A 167 -8.91 -14.61 -15.27
CA PHE A 167 -7.87 -15.10 -14.36
C PHE A 167 -6.77 -15.84 -15.11
N GLY A 168 -5.68 -16.11 -14.41
CA GLY A 168 -4.61 -16.94 -14.95
C GLY A 168 -3.27 -16.54 -14.39
N ARG A 169 -2.24 -16.85 -15.16
CA ARG A 169 -0.86 -16.48 -14.92
C ARG A 169 -0.22 -16.03 -16.22
N ALA A 170 0.96 -15.41 -16.13
CA ALA A 170 1.76 -15.08 -17.30
C ALA A 170 1.92 -16.32 -18.22
N GLY A 171 1.58 -16.14 -19.50
CA GLY A 171 1.61 -17.19 -20.52
C GLY A 171 0.39 -18.13 -20.57
N ARG A 172 -0.51 -18.13 -19.56
CA ARG A 172 -1.74 -18.95 -19.54
C ARG A 172 -2.89 -18.18 -18.89
N ARG A 173 -3.65 -17.46 -19.70
CA ARG A 173 -4.77 -16.60 -19.27
C ARG A 173 -6.09 -17.15 -19.78
N HIS A 174 -7.13 -17.03 -18.96
CA HIS A 174 -8.46 -17.52 -19.25
C HIS A 174 -9.50 -16.43 -18.97
N ILE A 175 -10.53 -16.37 -19.80
CA ILE A 175 -11.75 -15.61 -19.55
C ILE A 175 -12.87 -16.62 -19.38
N VAL A 176 -13.51 -16.66 -18.21
CA VAL A 176 -14.72 -17.46 -17.98
C VAL A 176 -15.92 -16.56 -18.14
N LEU A 177 -16.83 -16.96 -19.04
CA LEU A 177 -18.13 -16.35 -19.23
C LEU A 177 -19.20 -17.20 -18.54
N SER A 178 -20.12 -16.58 -17.82
CA SER A 178 -21.29 -17.28 -17.27
C SER A 178 -22.28 -17.65 -18.37
N ARG A 179 -23.10 -18.69 -18.13
CA ARG A 179 -24.20 -19.05 -19.02
C ARG A 179 -25.17 -17.89 -19.24
N GLY A 180 -25.49 -17.14 -18.19
CA GLY A 180 -26.40 -15.99 -18.28
C GLY A 180 -25.82 -14.87 -19.16
N LEU A 181 -24.50 -14.65 -19.12
CA LEU A 181 -23.84 -13.71 -20.03
C LEU A 181 -23.89 -14.18 -21.49
N VAL A 182 -23.66 -15.47 -21.76
CA VAL A 182 -23.77 -16.04 -23.13
C VAL A 182 -25.18 -15.84 -23.68
N ALA A 183 -26.22 -16.05 -22.88
CA ALA A 183 -27.60 -15.82 -23.29
C ALA A 183 -27.90 -14.37 -23.70
N LEU A 184 -27.19 -13.37 -23.15
CA LEU A 184 -27.35 -11.98 -23.58
C LEU A 184 -26.86 -11.73 -25.01
N TYR A 185 -25.91 -12.53 -25.50
CA TYR A 185 -25.43 -12.41 -26.88
C TYR A 185 -26.49 -12.88 -27.89
N GLU A 186 -27.34 -13.83 -27.51
CA GLU A 186 -28.44 -14.33 -28.33
C GLU A 186 -29.69 -13.41 -28.25
N GLY A 187 -29.69 -12.45 -27.32
CA GLY A 187 -30.78 -11.53 -27.07
C GLY A 187 -30.88 -10.37 -28.07
N ASP A 188 -31.63 -9.34 -27.66
CA ASP A 188 -31.85 -8.14 -28.46
C ASP A 188 -30.56 -7.30 -28.66
N ALA A 189 -30.67 -6.17 -29.38
CA ALA A 189 -29.53 -5.30 -29.63
C ALA A 189 -28.90 -4.73 -28.34
N ALA A 190 -29.72 -4.36 -27.35
CA ALA A 190 -29.24 -3.80 -26.08
C ALA A 190 -28.57 -4.88 -25.21
N GLN A 191 -29.10 -6.11 -25.21
CA GLN A 191 -28.50 -7.26 -24.52
C GLN A 191 -27.14 -7.63 -25.15
N ARG A 192 -27.03 -7.60 -26.49
CA ARG A 192 -25.75 -7.78 -27.19
C ARG A 192 -24.73 -6.70 -26.88
N GLU A 193 -25.16 -5.44 -26.75
CA GLU A 193 -24.30 -4.34 -26.32
C GLU A 193 -23.82 -4.53 -24.87
N ALA A 194 -24.70 -4.98 -23.98
CA ALA A 194 -24.34 -5.32 -22.60
C ALA A 194 -23.33 -6.49 -22.56
N PHE A 195 -23.52 -7.53 -23.37
CA PHE A 195 -22.55 -8.62 -23.53
C PHE A 195 -21.17 -8.08 -23.94
N ARG A 196 -21.12 -7.26 -24.99
CA ARG A 196 -19.87 -6.62 -25.45
C ARG A 196 -19.22 -5.79 -24.35
N ALA A 197 -20.01 -5.04 -23.59
CA ALA A 197 -19.50 -4.21 -22.50
C ALA A 197 -18.84 -5.04 -21.39
N VAL A 198 -19.42 -6.18 -21.02
CA VAL A 198 -18.83 -7.09 -20.01
C VAL A 198 -17.56 -7.75 -20.55
N VAL A 199 -17.55 -8.24 -21.80
CA VAL A 199 -16.34 -8.81 -22.39
C VAL A 199 -15.22 -7.77 -22.51
N LEU A 200 -15.54 -6.54 -22.92
CA LEU A 200 -14.58 -5.44 -22.92
C LEU A 200 -14.08 -5.11 -21.51
N HIS A 201 -14.90 -5.20 -20.48
CA HIS A 201 -14.46 -5.02 -19.09
C HIS A 201 -13.44 -6.09 -18.69
N GLU A 202 -13.69 -7.36 -19.02
CA GLU A 202 -12.75 -8.46 -18.78
C GLU A 202 -11.43 -8.28 -19.56
N LEU A 203 -11.51 -7.85 -20.82
CA LEU A 203 -10.33 -7.51 -21.63
C LEU A 203 -9.58 -6.29 -21.08
N ALA A 204 -10.27 -5.35 -20.42
CA ALA A 204 -9.64 -4.20 -19.78
C ALA A 204 -8.70 -4.62 -18.65
N HIS A 205 -9.04 -5.67 -17.89
CA HIS A 205 -8.13 -6.25 -16.88
C HIS A 205 -6.84 -6.81 -17.49
N LEU A 206 -6.94 -7.49 -18.64
CA LEU A 206 -5.76 -7.97 -19.39
C LEU A 206 -4.92 -6.79 -19.90
N ARG A 207 -5.56 -5.78 -20.49
CA ARG A 207 -4.88 -4.58 -20.98
C ARG A 207 -4.17 -3.83 -19.85
N ASN A 208 -4.81 -3.73 -18.68
CA ASN A 208 -4.26 -3.10 -17.48
C ASN A 208 -3.17 -3.94 -16.80
N ARG A 209 -2.94 -5.19 -17.25
CA ARG A 209 -2.01 -6.16 -16.65
C ARG A 209 -2.27 -6.40 -15.15
N ASP A 210 -3.52 -6.24 -14.74
CA ASP A 210 -3.88 -6.32 -13.33
C ASP A 210 -4.26 -7.73 -12.87
N VAL A 211 -4.48 -8.65 -13.82
CA VAL A 211 -4.86 -10.06 -13.54
C VAL A 211 -3.75 -10.82 -12.82
N ASP A 212 -2.53 -10.76 -13.34
CA ASP A 212 -1.38 -11.50 -12.79
C ASP A 212 -1.06 -10.98 -11.38
N ILE A 213 -1.02 -9.66 -11.20
CA ILE A 213 -0.77 -9.01 -9.91
C ILE A 213 -1.89 -9.33 -8.91
N THR A 214 -3.16 -9.28 -9.33
CA THR A 214 -4.30 -9.70 -8.48
C THR A 214 -4.12 -11.12 -8.00
N MET A 215 -3.72 -12.03 -8.88
CA MET A 215 -3.56 -13.44 -8.55
C MET A 215 -2.42 -13.67 -7.56
N ILE A 216 -1.29 -12.98 -7.73
CA ILE A 216 -0.18 -13.00 -6.78
C ILE A 216 -0.61 -12.43 -5.43
N THR A 217 -1.17 -11.22 -5.40
CA THR A 217 -1.53 -10.55 -4.13
C THR A 217 -2.66 -11.26 -3.39
N LEU A 218 -3.65 -11.83 -4.09
CA LEU A 218 -4.68 -12.65 -3.45
C LEU A 218 -4.14 -14.02 -2.98
N SER A 219 -3.04 -14.51 -3.56
CA SER A 219 -2.35 -15.71 -3.07
C SER A 219 -1.55 -15.35 -1.81
N LEU A 220 -0.82 -14.23 -1.84
CA LEU A 220 -0.11 -13.65 -0.70
C LEU A 220 -1.02 -13.50 0.51
N LEU A 221 -2.19 -12.88 0.34
CA LEU A 221 -3.14 -12.70 1.44
C LEU A 221 -3.67 -14.02 2.01
N ARG A 222 -3.94 -15.01 1.16
CA ARG A 222 -4.41 -16.32 1.64
C ARG A 222 -3.32 -17.02 2.43
N CYS A 223 -2.10 -17.05 1.91
CA CYS A 223 -0.95 -17.65 2.57
C CYS A 223 -0.63 -16.92 3.88
N PHE A 224 -0.67 -15.59 3.89
CA PHE A 224 -0.46 -14.78 5.09
C PHE A 224 -1.48 -15.11 6.18
N PHE A 225 -2.78 -15.16 5.83
CA PHE A 225 -3.80 -15.48 6.83
C PHE A 225 -3.70 -16.91 7.37
N VAL A 226 -3.32 -17.88 6.53
CA VAL A 226 -3.26 -19.29 6.92
C VAL A 226 -1.95 -19.65 7.63
N LEU A 227 -0.82 -19.09 7.21
CA LEU A 227 0.50 -19.48 7.69
C LEU A 227 1.05 -18.53 8.77
N ILE A 228 0.66 -17.26 8.77
CA ILE A 228 1.20 -16.26 9.70
C ILE A 228 0.15 -15.87 10.72
N LEU A 229 -0.92 -15.18 10.29
CA LEU A 229 -1.91 -14.61 11.20
C LEU A 229 -2.68 -15.69 11.98
N GLY A 230 -3.13 -16.75 11.32
CA GLY A 230 -3.90 -17.83 11.94
C GLY A 230 -3.12 -18.52 13.07
N PRO A 231 -1.91 -19.06 12.81
CA PRO A 231 -1.07 -19.68 13.84
C PRO A 231 -0.70 -18.71 14.96
N ARG A 232 -0.40 -17.45 14.64
CA ARG A 232 -0.11 -16.40 15.64
C ARG A 232 -1.29 -16.21 16.60
N VAL A 233 -2.50 -15.98 16.08
CA VAL A 233 -3.71 -15.77 16.88
C VAL A 233 -4.10 -17.03 17.66
N PHE A 234 -3.92 -18.21 17.06
CA PHE A 234 -4.18 -19.48 17.76
C PHE A 234 -3.22 -19.67 18.94
N GLY A 235 -1.94 -19.37 18.75
CA GLY A 235 -0.94 -19.37 19.83
C GLY A 235 -1.27 -18.38 20.95
N ASP A 236 -1.67 -17.15 20.61
CA ASP A 236 -2.13 -16.18 21.62
C ASP A 236 -3.37 -16.66 22.37
N LEU A 237 -4.35 -17.24 21.67
CA LEU A 237 -5.56 -17.76 22.30
C LEU A 237 -5.21 -18.88 23.29
N PHE A 238 -4.29 -19.76 22.92
CA PHE A 238 -3.77 -20.77 23.84
C PHE A 238 -3.08 -20.12 25.05
N GLY A 239 -2.29 -19.06 24.83
CA GLY A 239 -1.68 -18.26 25.88
C GLY A 239 -2.71 -17.67 26.86
N VAL A 240 -3.82 -17.12 26.37
CA VAL A 240 -4.91 -16.60 27.22
C VAL A 240 -5.54 -17.71 28.08
N LEU A 241 -5.76 -18.89 27.50
CA LEU A 241 -6.52 -19.98 28.13
C LEU A 241 -5.70 -20.81 29.11
N PHE A 242 -4.40 -20.98 28.85
CA PHE A 242 -3.58 -21.99 29.54
C PHE A 242 -2.36 -21.43 30.26
N VAL A 243 -1.97 -20.16 30.04
CA VAL A 243 -0.87 -19.52 30.78
C VAL A 243 -1.42 -18.71 31.95
N PRO A 244 -1.12 -19.08 33.22
CA PRO A 244 -1.56 -18.32 34.39
C PRO A 244 -1.13 -16.85 34.30
N GLY A 245 -2.08 -15.92 34.44
CA GLY A 245 -1.83 -14.48 34.32
C GLY A 245 -1.59 -13.97 32.89
N GLY A 246 -1.63 -14.84 31.88
CA GLY A 246 -1.34 -14.48 30.48
C GLY A 246 -2.44 -13.68 29.78
N ALA A 247 -3.65 -13.62 30.34
CA ALA A 247 -4.83 -13.05 29.68
C ALA A 247 -4.65 -11.61 29.20
N VAL A 248 -3.97 -10.76 29.98
CA VAL A 248 -3.73 -9.35 29.61
C VAL A 248 -2.76 -9.25 28.42
N PHE A 249 -1.62 -9.94 28.51
CA PHE A 249 -0.57 -9.88 27.48
C PHE A 249 -1.02 -10.50 26.16
N PHE A 250 -1.51 -11.74 26.19
CA PHE A 250 -1.97 -12.43 24.98
C PHE A 250 -3.28 -11.84 24.44
N GLY A 251 -4.16 -11.34 25.32
CA GLY A 251 -5.38 -10.63 24.92
C GLY A 251 -5.08 -9.37 24.10
N ALA A 252 -4.10 -8.56 24.52
CA ALA A 252 -3.66 -7.39 23.76
C ALA A 252 -3.12 -7.79 22.37
N ARG A 253 -2.32 -8.85 22.29
CA ARG A 253 -1.79 -9.37 21.02
C ARG A 253 -2.88 -9.83 20.04
N ILE A 254 -3.95 -10.42 20.54
CA ILE A 254 -5.12 -10.78 19.72
C ILE A 254 -5.78 -9.52 19.17
N LEU A 255 -5.94 -8.47 19.99
CA LEU A 255 -6.50 -7.19 19.54
C LEU A 255 -5.63 -6.55 18.45
N ASP A 256 -4.30 -6.60 18.59
CA ASP A 256 -3.37 -6.10 17.57
C ASP A 256 -3.53 -6.87 16.26
N ALA A 257 -3.58 -8.21 16.33
CA ALA A 257 -3.81 -9.08 15.18
C ALA A 257 -5.15 -8.80 14.48
N LEU A 258 -6.21 -8.51 15.24
CA LEU A 258 -7.52 -8.10 14.71
C LEU A 258 -7.48 -6.73 14.04
N ALA A 259 -6.76 -5.76 14.61
CA ALA A 259 -6.56 -4.45 14.01
C ALA A 259 -5.83 -4.59 12.66
N LEU A 260 -4.74 -5.37 12.61
CA LEU A 260 -3.96 -5.65 11.40
C LEU A 260 -4.81 -6.34 10.33
N TRP A 261 -5.63 -7.32 10.74
CA TRP A 261 -6.59 -7.97 9.85
C TRP A 261 -7.54 -6.96 9.20
N TRP A 262 -8.06 -6.00 9.96
CA TRP A 262 -8.91 -4.93 9.44
C TRP A 262 -8.17 -4.02 8.45
N VAL A 263 -6.93 -3.60 8.77
CA VAL A 263 -6.13 -2.75 7.88
C VAL A 263 -5.82 -3.47 6.56
N ILE A 264 -5.38 -4.72 6.61
CA ILE A 264 -5.10 -5.53 5.41
C ILE A 264 -6.36 -5.72 4.57
N ARG A 265 -7.53 -5.91 5.20
CA ARG A 265 -8.81 -5.98 4.49
C ARG A 265 -9.20 -4.65 3.85
N ALA A 266 -8.93 -3.53 4.52
CA ALA A 266 -9.16 -2.20 3.96
C ALA A 266 -8.25 -1.95 2.74
N ALA A 267 -6.95 -2.28 2.84
CA ALA A 267 -5.98 -2.22 1.75
C ALA A 267 -6.41 -3.09 0.56
N ARG A 268 -6.87 -4.31 0.82
CA ARG A 268 -7.47 -5.19 -0.20
C ARG A 268 -8.69 -4.56 -0.86
N GLY A 269 -9.59 -3.97 -0.08
CA GLY A 269 -10.77 -3.29 -0.61
C GLY A 269 -10.43 -2.12 -1.53
N ILE A 270 -9.38 -1.36 -1.20
CA ILE A 270 -8.89 -0.27 -2.04
C ILE A 270 -8.39 -0.80 -3.40
N VAL A 271 -7.54 -1.83 -3.39
CA VAL A 271 -7.05 -2.49 -4.62
C VAL A 271 -8.19 -2.96 -5.52
N LEU A 272 -9.17 -3.65 -4.94
CA LEU A 272 -10.30 -4.19 -5.68
C LEU A 272 -11.14 -3.07 -6.29
N ARG A 273 -11.46 -2.00 -5.54
CA ARG A 273 -12.20 -0.85 -6.08
C ARG A 273 -11.45 -0.14 -7.20
N THR A 274 -10.17 0.18 -7.01
CA THR A 274 -9.37 0.90 -8.01
C THR A 274 -9.25 0.12 -9.33
N ARG A 275 -9.14 -1.21 -9.26
CA ARG A 275 -9.12 -2.08 -10.45
C ARG A 275 -10.40 -1.98 -11.27
N GLU A 276 -11.55 -2.14 -10.62
CA GLU A 276 -12.85 -2.11 -11.29
C GLU A 276 -13.10 -0.74 -11.92
N PHE A 277 -12.81 0.35 -11.19
CA PHE A 277 -12.99 1.71 -11.71
C PHE A 277 -12.09 2.00 -12.94
N LEU A 278 -10.84 1.53 -12.93
CA LEU A 278 -9.95 1.68 -14.09
C LEU A 278 -10.34 0.78 -15.27
N ALA A 279 -10.88 -0.41 -15.02
CA ALA A 279 -11.44 -1.25 -16.06
C ALA A 279 -12.67 -0.60 -16.71
N ASP A 280 -13.57 -0.04 -15.89
CA ASP A 280 -14.76 0.69 -16.36
C ASP A 280 -14.41 1.91 -17.19
N ALA A 281 -13.48 2.74 -16.72
CA ALA A 281 -13.01 3.90 -17.44
C ALA A 281 -12.46 3.53 -18.84
N ARG A 282 -11.73 2.41 -18.92
CA ARG A 282 -11.19 1.90 -20.18
C ARG A 282 -12.28 1.39 -21.13
N VAL A 283 -13.32 0.74 -20.63
CA VAL A 283 -14.47 0.33 -21.47
C VAL A 283 -15.12 1.56 -22.09
N VAL A 284 -15.32 2.62 -21.32
CA VAL A 284 -15.88 3.88 -21.82
C VAL A 284 -14.98 4.50 -22.90
N GLU A 285 -13.66 4.47 -22.72
CA GLU A 285 -12.70 4.90 -23.75
C GLU A 285 -12.83 4.09 -25.05
N TRP A 286 -12.89 2.76 -24.95
CA TRP A 286 -13.05 1.87 -26.11
C TRP A 286 -14.40 2.03 -26.81
N GLN A 287 -15.43 2.46 -26.07
CA GLN A 287 -16.76 2.75 -26.62
C GLN A 287 -16.97 4.23 -26.96
N ARG A 288 -15.90 4.91 -27.40
CA ARG A 288 -15.93 6.30 -27.89
C ARG A 288 -16.53 7.29 -26.89
N GLY A 289 -16.34 7.03 -25.59
CA GLY A 289 -16.81 7.89 -24.51
C GLY A 289 -18.22 7.58 -24.00
N SER A 290 -18.94 6.59 -24.55
CA SER A 290 -20.30 6.25 -24.11
C SER A 290 -20.28 5.26 -22.93
N PRO A 291 -20.89 5.60 -21.77
CA PRO A 291 -21.06 4.66 -20.67
C PRO A 291 -22.33 3.79 -20.78
N ARG A 292 -23.22 4.07 -21.75
CA ARG A 292 -24.57 3.46 -21.81
C ARG A 292 -24.56 1.93 -21.83
N PRO A 293 -23.75 1.25 -22.68
CA PRO A 293 -23.75 -0.22 -22.72
C PRO A 293 -23.28 -0.85 -21.41
N LEU A 294 -22.29 -0.23 -20.75
CA LEU A 294 -21.79 -0.69 -19.46
C LEU A 294 -22.82 -0.49 -18.33
N LEU A 295 -23.52 0.64 -18.31
CA LEU A 295 -24.60 0.89 -17.36
C LEU A 295 -25.79 -0.05 -17.58
N GLY A 296 -26.11 -0.38 -18.83
CA GLY A 296 -27.11 -1.41 -19.17
C GLY A 296 -26.71 -2.79 -18.63
N ALA A 297 -25.44 -3.17 -18.80
CA ALA A 297 -24.90 -4.41 -18.24
C ALA A 297 -25.00 -4.45 -16.70
N PHE A 298 -24.73 -3.35 -16.00
CA PHE A 298 -24.91 -3.27 -14.55
C PHE A 298 -26.36 -3.53 -14.13
N GLY A 299 -27.33 -2.98 -14.88
CA GLY A 299 -28.75 -3.20 -14.63
C GLY A 299 -29.14 -4.68 -14.78
N LEU A 300 -28.70 -5.34 -15.85
CA LEU A 300 -28.98 -6.76 -16.10
C LEU A 300 -28.29 -7.68 -15.08
N ALA A 301 -27.05 -7.36 -14.70
CA ALA A 301 -26.30 -8.10 -13.68
C ALA A 301 -26.94 -7.95 -12.28
N ALA A 302 -27.45 -6.77 -11.94
CA ALA A 302 -28.15 -6.54 -10.67
C ALA A 302 -29.46 -7.33 -10.56
N GLN A 303 -30.19 -7.51 -11.67
CA GLN A 303 -31.45 -8.27 -11.71
C GLN A 303 -31.25 -9.78 -11.56
N THR A 304 -30.14 -10.30 -12.09
CA THR A 304 -29.81 -11.75 -12.07
C THR A 304 -28.98 -12.17 -10.85
N ALA A 305 -28.52 -11.21 -10.05
CA ALA A 305 -27.78 -11.48 -8.82
C ALA A 305 -28.70 -12.14 -7.77
N PRO A 306 -28.35 -13.31 -7.21
CA PRO A 306 -29.16 -13.94 -6.16
C PRO A 306 -29.28 -13.02 -4.94
N ARG A 307 -30.49 -12.85 -4.38
CA ARG A 307 -30.72 -12.06 -3.16
C ARG A 307 -29.87 -12.51 -1.96
N SER A 308 -29.51 -13.79 -1.89
CA SER A 308 -28.62 -14.38 -0.88
C SER A 308 -27.15 -14.01 -1.07
N ARG A 309 -26.76 -13.62 -2.28
CA ARG A 309 -25.42 -13.17 -2.64
C ARG A 309 -25.37 -11.66 -2.46
N ARG A 310 -25.57 -11.20 -1.21
CA ARG A 310 -25.15 -9.85 -0.82
C ARG A 310 -23.73 -9.68 -1.35
N PRO A 311 -23.43 -8.67 -2.18
CA PRO A 311 -22.08 -8.50 -2.68
C PRO A 311 -21.21 -8.46 -1.44
N SER A 312 -20.30 -9.44 -1.31
CA SER A 312 -19.28 -9.32 -0.27
C SER A 312 -18.70 -7.92 -0.47
N ARG A 313 -18.54 -7.14 0.60
CA ARG A 313 -18.01 -5.75 0.59
C ARG A 313 -16.64 -5.58 -0.09
N THR A 314 -16.14 -6.60 -0.78
CA THR A 314 -14.87 -6.66 -1.49
C THR A 314 -14.93 -6.10 -2.91
N HIS A 315 -16.09 -6.07 -3.59
CA HIS A 315 -16.25 -5.35 -4.86
C HIS A 315 -17.07 -4.07 -4.66
N PRO A 316 -16.75 -2.97 -5.38
CA PRO A 316 -17.60 -1.78 -5.38
C PRO A 316 -18.99 -2.14 -5.91
N SER A 317 -20.01 -1.53 -5.31
CA SER A 317 -21.37 -1.59 -5.80
C SER A 317 -21.50 -0.97 -7.19
N PHE A 318 -22.53 -1.36 -7.94
CA PHE A 318 -22.83 -0.75 -9.24
C PHE A 318 -23.13 0.75 -9.11
N ALA A 319 -23.66 1.21 -7.97
CA ALA A 319 -23.85 2.63 -7.67
C ALA A 319 -22.51 3.38 -7.58
N GLU A 320 -21.55 2.86 -6.82
CA GLU A 320 -20.20 3.46 -6.73
C GLU A 320 -19.48 3.49 -8.08
N ARG A 321 -19.64 2.44 -8.89
CA ARG A 321 -19.08 2.38 -10.25
C ARG A 321 -19.72 3.43 -11.17
N LYS A 322 -21.05 3.57 -11.13
CA LYS A 322 -21.78 4.61 -11.87
C LYS A 322 -21.32 6.01 -11.47
N ASP A 323 -21.18 6.28 -10.18
CA ASP A 323 -20.69 7.58 -9.68
C ASP A 323 -19.27 7.87 -10.15
N CYS A 324 -18.40 6.86 -10.18
CA CYS A 324 -17.03 7.01 -10.68
C CYS A 324 -16.97 7.32 -12.19
N LEU A 325 -17.91 6.79 -12.97
CA LEU A 325 -18.02 7.12 -14.39
C LEU A 325 -18.53 8.54 -14.62
N ALA A 326 -19.38 9.06 -13.73
CA ALA A 326 -19.86 10.44 -13.77
C ALA A 326 -18.77 11.45 -13.35
N ASP A 327 -17.90 11.09 -12.42
CA ASP A 327 -16.81 11.93 -11.91
C ASP A 327 -15.46 11.21 -11.98
N ARG A 328 -14.74 11.41 -13.10
CA ARG A 328 -13.42 10.79 -13.35
C ARG A 328 -12.33 11.26 -12.39
N SER A 329 -12.53 12.37 -11.64
CA SER A 329 -11.54 12.81 -10.65
C SER A 329 -11.31 11.73 -9.57
N ARG A 330 -12.34 10.92 -9.28
CA ARG A 330 -12.27 9.80 -8.33
C ARG A 330 -11.28 8.70 -8.72
N LEU A 331 -10.86 8.64 -9.98
CA LEU A 331 -9.81 7.72 -10.45
C LEU A 331 -8.39 8.20 -10.10
N MET A 332 -8.23 9.51 -9.88
CA MET A 332 -6.92 10.16 -9.74
C MET A 332 -6.58 10.44 -8.28
N TYR A 333 -7.57 10.77 -7.45
CA TYR A 333 -7.34 11.12 -6.06
C TYR A 333 -7.67 9.97 -5.11
N GLN A 334 -6.73 9.66 -4.22
CA GLN A 334 -6.91 8.66 -3.18
C GLN A 334 -7.55 9.29 -1.93
N GLY A 335 -8.41 8.54 -1.25
CA GLY A 335 -9.13 8.99 -0.06
C GLY A 335 -8.43 8.66 1.26
N PHE A 336 -9.11 8.95 2.37
CA PHE A 336 -8.66 8.68 3.74
C PHE A 336 -8.09 7.27 3.92
N GLY A 337 -8.82 6.22 3.50
CA GLY A 337 -8.42 4.84 3.74
C GLY A 337 -7.10 4.45 3.08
N PHE A 338 -6.76 5.02 1.92
CA PHE A 338 -5.47 4.77 1.27
C PHE A 338 -4.33 5.42 2.05
N ALA A 339 -4.50 6.69 2.43
CA ALA A 339 -3.50 7.41 3.20
C ALA A 339 -3.31 6.81 4.61
N PHE A 340 -4.40 6.32 5.22
CA PHE A 340 -4.37 5.59 6.47
C PHE A 340 -3.46 4.36 6.38
N VAL A 341 -3.62 3.53 5.34
CA VAL A 341 -2.74 2.35 5.15
C VAL A 341 -1.29 2.79 4.92
N VAL A 342 -1.04 3.85 4.15
CA VAL A 342 0.33 4.41 3.96
C VAL A 342 0.96 4.78 5.30
N GLY A 343 0.24 5.52 6.14
CA GLY A 343 0.73 5.95 7.46
C GLY A 343 0.91 4.80 8.44
N PHE A 344 0.01 3.82 8.40
CA PHE A 344 0.00 2.67 9.30
C PHE A 344 1.16 1.69 9.06
N CYS A 345 1.63 1.55 7.81
CA CYS A 345 2.70 0.61 7.47
C CYS A 345 4.07 0.98 8.04
N LEU A 346 4.35 2.28 8.20
CA LEU A 346 5.71 2.76 8.52
C LEU A 346 6.10 2.49 9.99
N PRO A 347 5.32 2.88 11.01
CA PRO A 347 5.66 2.57 12.40
C PRO A 347 5.87 1.07 12.64
N LEU A 348 4.99 0.23 12.08
CA LEU A 348 5.08 -1.23 12.22
C LEU A 348 6.34 -1.83 11.59
N ALA A 349 6.79 -1.27 10.47
CA ALA A 349 8.00 -1.74 9.81
C ALA A 349 9.25 -1.47 10.66
N TRP A 350 9.24 -0.35 11.40
CA TRP A 350 10.35 0.11 12.23
C TRP A 350 10.30 -0.43 13.67
N ASP A 351 9.14 -0.86 14.16
CA ASP A 351 8.93 -1.36 15.52
C ASP A 351 10.01 -2.33 16.05
N PRO A 352 10.46 -3.35 15.29
CA PRO A 352 11.48 -4.30 15.80
C PRO A 352 12.87 -3.70 16.00
N VAL A 353 13.12 -2.48 15.50
CA VAL A 353 14.42 -1.80 15.55
C VAL A 353 14.33 -0.51 16.35
N SER A 354 13.23 0.24 16.23
CA SER A 354 13.08 1.55 16.85
C SER A 354 12.42 1.50 18.22
N SER A 355 11.82 0.37 18.64
CA SER A 355 11.26 0.30 19.99
C SER A 355 12.38 0.35 21.03
N ILE A 356 12.06 0.85 22.22
CA ILE A 356 13.02 0.86 23.31
C ILE A 356 13.51 -0.54 23.69
N THR A 357 12.60 -1.52 23.69
CA THR A 357 12.94 -2.92 23.94
C THR A 357 13.88 -3.50 22.88
N ALA A 358 13.79 -3.04 21.63
CA ALA A 358 14.77 -3.36 20.61
C ALA A 358 16.12 -2.68 20.89
N GLN A 359 16.12 -1.40 21.25
CA GLN A 359 17.32 -0.60 21.47
C GLN A 359 18.13 -1.01 22.72
N TRP A 360 17.50 -1.68 23.68
CA TRP A 360 18.16 -2.15 24.91
C TRP A 360 18.80 -3.54 24.78
N ARG A 361 18.71 -4.20 23.62
CA ARG A 361 19.46 -5.44 23.35
C ARG A 361 20.96 -5.13 23.23
N VAL A 362 21.81 -6.11 23.61
CA VAL A 362 23.27 -6.00 23.50
C VAL A 362 23.65 -5.78 22.03
N GLY A 363 24.20 -4.60 21.70
CA GLY A 363 24.53 -4.20 20.32
C GLY A 363 23.62 -3.11 19.72
N GLY A 364 22.54 -2.72 20.41
CA GLY A 364 21.47 -1.83 19.90
C GLY A 364 20.37 -2.62 19.18
N GLY A 365 19.40 -1.93 18.55
CA GLY A 365 18.44 -2.59 17.66
C GLY A 365 19.13 -3.43 16.57
N VAL A 366 18.38 -4.30 15.86
CA VAL A 366 18.94 -5.21 14.85
C VAL A 366 19.73 -4.43 13.79
N LYS A 367 21.08 -4.48 13.87
CA LYS A 367 21.96 -3.79 12.92
C LYS A 367 21.77 -4.39 11.53
N GLY A 368 21.51 -3.54 10.53
CA GLY A 368 21.33 -3.98 9.14
C GLY A 368 19.94 -4.55 8.83
N TRP A 369 18.91 -4.20 9.60
CA TRP A 369 17.51 -4.54 9.32
C TRP A 369 16.95 -3.85 8.06
N TRP A 370 17.37 -4.35 6.90
CA TRP A 370 16.97 -3.85 5.58
C TRP A 370 15.46 -3.89 5.28
N PRO A 371 14.61 -4.77 5.87
CA PRO A 371 13.18 -4.79 5.54
C PRO A 371 12.49 -3.45 5.84
N ALA A 372 12.82 -2.79 6.96
CA ALA A 372 12.22 -1.50 7.32
C ALA A 372 12.56 -0.41 6.29
N GLU A 373 13.82 -0.37 5.84
CA GLU A 373 14.30 0.56 4.83
C GLU A 373 13.63 0.31 3.47
N LEU A 374 13.52 -0.94 3.03
CA LEU A 374 12.87 -1.29 1.78
C LEU A 374 11.38 -0.91 1.80
N ILE A 375 10.68 -1.25 2.88
CA ILE A 375 9.26 -0.88 3.06
C ILE A 375 9.11 0.64 3.03
N THR A 376 9.99 1.37 3.71
CA THR A 376 10.00 2.85 3.72
C THR A 376 10.15 3.38 2.30
N ALA A 377 11.13 2.89 1.54
CA ALA A 377 11.34 3.29 0.15
C ALA A 377 10.10 3.02 -0.73
N LEU A 378 9.48 1.85 -0.60
CA LEU A 378 8.29 1.47 -1.37
C LEU A 378 7.06 2.32 -1.00
N VAL A 379 6.81 2.54 0.29
CA VAL A 379 5.69 3.36 0.78
C VAL A 379 5.86 4.83 0.35
N VAL A 380 7.08 5.37 0.42
CA VAL A 380 7.39 6.72 -0.04
C VAL A 380 7.24 6.83 -1.56
N LEU A 381 7.67 5.84 -2.32
CA LEU A 381 7.45 5.82 -3.78
C LEU A 381 5.95 5.79 -4.11
N VAL A 382 5.16 5.00 -3.38
CA VAL A 382 3.69 4.94 -3.48
C VAL A 382 3.05 6.30 -3.18
N LEU A 383 3.46 6.95 -2.09
CA LEU A 383 3.03 8.30 -1.72
C LEU A 383 3.37 9.32 -2.81
N PHE A 384 4.64 9.34 -3.25
CA PHE A 384 5.12 10.28 -4.25
C PHE A 384 4.42 10.10 -5.58
N LEU A 385 4.29 8.87 -6.09
CA LEU A 385 3.56 8.59 -7.33
C LEU A 385 2.09 9.02 -7.24
N THR A 386 1.45 8.82 -6.09
CA THR A 386 0.06 9.25 -5.87
C THR A 386 -0.07 10.76 -5.99
N VAL A 387 0.81 11.49 -5.32
CA VAL A 387 0.84 12.96 -5.32
C VAL A 387 1.25 13.53 -6.68
N ALA A 388 2.24 12.93 -7.34
CA ALA A 388 2.72 13.36 -8.65
C ALA A 388 1.67 13.17 -9.75
N ARG A 389 0.94 12.04 -9.73
CA ARG A 389 -0.21 11.82 -10.63
C ARG A 389 -1.27 12.89 -10.45
N ALA A 390 -1.61 13.23 -9.20
CA ALA A 390 -2.56 14.29 -8.91
C ALA A 390 -2.06 15.66 -9.39
N ALA A 391 -0.78 15.98 -9.20
CA ALA A 391 -0.18 17.24 -9.65
C ALA A 391 -0.17 17.38 -11.18
N LEU A 392 0.12 16.31 -11.92
CA LEU A 392 0.08 16.31 -13.39
C LEU A 392 -1.35 16.39 -13.92
N HIS A 393 -2.30 15.72 -13.27
CA HIS A 393 -3.72 15.86 -13.59
C HIS A 393 -4.23 17.29 -13.37
N ASP A 394 -3.78 17.96 -12.29
CA ASP A 394 -4.14 19.36 -11.99
C ASP A 394 -3.70 20.33 -13.11
N LEU A 395 -2.65 20.02 -13.87
CA LEU A 395 -2.19 20.83 -15.02
C LEU A 395 -3.06 20.66 -16.26
N GLY A 396 -3.68 19.49 -16.44
CA GLY A 396 -4.46 19.14 -17.63
C GLY A 396 -5.80 19.88 -17.77
N GLY A 397 -6.25 20.58 -16.71
CA GLY A 397 -7.40 21.48 -16.69
C GLY A 397 -8.76 20.82 -16.97
N SER A 398 -9.63 20.73 -15.94
CA SER A 398 -11.13 20.71 -16.01
C SER A 398 -11.84 20.01 -14.83
N GLY A 399 -11.13 19.63 -13.76
CA GLY A 399 -11.75 18.94 -12.61
C GLY A 399 -11.80 19.77 -11.32
N ARG A 400 -12.85 19.58 -10.51
CA ARG A 400 -12.90 20.09 -9.13
C ARG A 400 -11.83 19.35 -8.31
N ARG A 401 -10.88 20.09 -7.74
CA ARG A 401 -9.84 19.52 -6.87
C ARG A 401 -10.50 18.99 -5.59
N PRO A 402 -10.39 17.69 -5.26
CA PRO A 402 -10.93 17.21 -4.02
C PRO A 402 -10.13 17.74 -2.82
N PRO A 403 -10.76 17.84 -1.64
CA PRO A 403 -10.09 18.32 -0.43
C PRO A 403 -8.93 17.41 -0.03
N ARG A 404 -7.71 17.99 0.08
CA ARG A 404 -6.51 17.28 0.56
C ARG A 404 -6.58 16.91 2.04
N ALA A 405 -7.46 17.55 2.80
CA ALA A 405 -7.64 17.32 4.23
C ALA A 405 -7.90 15.83 4.53
N ARG A 406 -8.79 15.16 3.79
CA ARG A 406 -9.10 13.73 4.03
C ARG A 406 -7.89 12.82 3.85
N PHE A 407 -7.04 13.09 2.86
CA PHE A 407 -5.81 12.33 2.65
C PHE A 407 -4.83 12.57 3.79
N ARG A 408 -4.58 13.83 4.15
CA ARG A 408 -3.65 14.21 5.22
C ARG A 408 -4.09 13.67 6.58
N THR A 409 -5.36 13.81 6.93
CA THR A 409 -5.93 13.23 8.16
C THR A 409 -5.80 11.71 8.15
N GLY A 410 -6.05 11.05 7.02
CA GLY A 410 -5.84 9.61 6.88
C GLY A 410 -4.40 9.21 7.20
N LEU A 411 -3.41 9.90 6.60
CA LEU A 411 -2.00 9.63 6.86
C LEU A 411 -1.64 9.79 8.34
N ALA A 412 -1.99 10.93 8.95
CA ALA A 412 -1.64 11.22 10.34
C ALA A 412 -2.29 10.22 11.31
N VAL A 413 -3.59 9.93 11.13
CA VAL A 413 -4.30 8.92 11.93
C VAL A 413 -3.71 7.53 11.70
N GLY A 414 -3.29 7.21 10.47
CA GLY A 414 -2.60 5.97 10.14
C GLY A 414 -1.29 5.80 10.91
N ILE A 415 -0.46 6.85 10.96
CA ILE A 415 0.82 6.83 11.71
C ILE A 415 0.56 6.58 13.20
N CYS A 416 -0.35 7.35 13.83
CA CYS A 416 -0.66 7.14 15.25
C CYS A 416 -1.25 5.75 15.52
N ALA A 417 -2.16 5.28 14.65
CA ALA A 417 -2.74 3.94 14.79
C ALA A 417 -1.71 2.82 14.59
N GLY A 418 -0.71 3.03 13.72
CA GLY A 418 0.39 2.09 13.51
C GLY A 418 1.22 1.92 14.78
N TYR A 419 1.57 3.00 15.46
CA TYR A 419 2.22 2.94 16.77
C TYR A 419 1.32 2.32 17.84
N ALA A 420 0.06 2.73 17.93
CA ALA A 420 -0.85 2.24 18.96
C ALA A 420 -1.10 0.71 18.91
N VAL A 421 -0.94 0.09 17.75
CA VAL A 421 -1.09 -1.36 17.51
C VAL A 421 0.27 -2.08 17.54
N ALA A 422 1.36 -1.35 17.68
CA ALA A 422 2.69 -1.92 17.73
C ALA A 422 2.85 -2.73 19.04
N PRO A 423 3.36 -3.97 18.98
CA PRO A 423 3.66 -4.79 20.14
C PRO A 423 4.48 -4.07 21.21
N SER A 424 5.41 -3.20 20.80
CA SER A 424 6.23 -2.43 21.73
C SER A 424 5.40 -1.69 22.77
N VAL A 425 4.27 -1.07 22.41
CA VAL A 425 3.49 -0.25 23.35
C VAL A 425 3.14 -0.99 24.64
N VAL A 426 2.63 -2.22 24.54
CA VAL A 426 2.32 -3.02 25.73
C VAL A 426 3.58 -3.38 26.49
N VAL A 427 4.64 -3.77 25.78
CA VAL A 427 5.91 -4.16 26.39
C VAL A 427 6.54 -2.97 27.11
N ASP A 428 6.50 -1.79 26.53
CA ASP A 428 7.08 -0.55 27.05
C ASP A 428 6.43 -0.18 28.38
N HIS A 429 5.10 -0.23 28.48
CA HIS A 429 4.40 -0.01 29.77
C HIS A 429 4.67 -1.09 30.81
N THR A 430 4.97 -2.33 30.40
CA THR A 430 5.36 -3.40 31.34
C THR A 430 6.81 -3.29 31.79
N MET A 431 7.71 -2.83 30.94
CA MET A 431 9.14 -2.70 31.21
C MET A 431 9.47 -1.38 31.93
N MET A 432 8.63 -0.36 31.74
CA MET A 432 8.87 0.98 32.26
C MET A 432 7.71 1.48 33.13
N PRO A 433 7.63 1.01 34.37
CA PRO A 433 6.70 1.55 35.34
C PRO A 433 6.89 3.08 35.46
N GLY A 434 5.81 3.83 35.26
CA GLY A 434 5.83 5.30 35.26
C GLY A 434 5.93 5.96 33.89
N LEU A 435 6.02 5.19 32.79
CA LEU A 435 5.87 5.73 31.44
C LEU A 435 4.53 6.43 31.31
N ARG A 436 4.57 7.75 31.07
CA ARG A 436 3.37 8.55 30.94
C ARG A 436 2.70 8.37 29.57
N PRO A 437 1.41 8.00 29.50
CA PRO A 437 0.69 7.84 28.23
C PRO A 437 0.62 9.12 27.39
N ASP A 438 0.58 10.29 28.04
CA ASP A 438 0.52 11.58 27.33
C ASP A 438 1.84 11.92 26.63
N VAL A 439 2.99 11.55 27.21
CA VAL A 439 4.31 11.69 26.56
C VAL A 439 4.41 10.77 25.35
N GLN A 440 4.03 9.50 25.51
CA GLN A 440 4.03 8.51 24.44
C GLN A 440 3.14 8.95 23.26
N ALA A 441 1.88 9.35 23.54
CA ALA A 441 0.98 9.85 22.50
C ALA A 441 1.52 11.12 21.81
N SER A 442 2.22 11.99 22.55
CA SER A 442 2.81 13.21 22.00
C SER A 442 3.93 12.92 21.00
N GLY A 443 4.77 11.93 21.27
CA GLY A 443 5.77 11.51 20.28
C GLY A 443 5.14 10.95 19.00
N TRP A 444 4.05 10.16 19.10
CA TRP A 444 3.35 9.63 17.91
C TRP A 444 2.82 10.78 17.05
N LEU A 445 2.30 11.82 17.69
CA LEU A 445 1.84 13.03 17.03
C LEU A 445 2.99 13.80 16.37
N VAL A 446 4.17 13.88 16.99
CA VAL A 446 5.36 14.49 16.37
C VAL A 446 5.71 13.77 15.06
N VAL A 447 5.79 12.43 15.08
CA VAL A 447 6.08 11.65 13.86
C VAL A 447 4.98 11.84 12.81
N ALA A 448 3.71 11.91 13.22
CA ALA A 448 2.60 12.21 12.32
C ALA A 448 2.72 13.60 11.68
N LEU A 449 3.14 14.63 12.43
CA LEU A 449 3.40 15.97 11.93
C LEU A 449 4.57 16.00 10.93
N ILE A 450 5.64 15.26 11.21
CA ILE A 450 6.76 15.08 10.27
C ILE A 450 6.27 14.42 8.97
N GLY A 451 5.47 13.36 9.06
CA GLY A 451 4.88 12.69 7.90
C GLY A 451 3.96 13.60 7.06
N LEU A 452 3.21 14.49 7.71
CA LEU A 452 2.41 15.52 7.05
C LEU A 452 3.29 16.56 6.33
N GLY A 453 4.36 17.03 6.99
CA GLY A 453 5.36 17.92 6.40
C GLY A 453 6.03 17.30 5.18
N PHE A 454 6.42 16.03 5.28
CA PHE A 454 7.00 15.26 4.17
C PHE A 454 6.03 15.09 3.00
N THR A 455 4.74 14.84 3.27
CA THR A 455 3.71 14.78 2.23
C THR A 455 3.53 16.12 1.53
N TRP A 456 3.55 17.22 2.28
CA TRP A 456 3.51 18.58 1.72
C TRP A 456 4.74 18.86 0.86
N TRP A 457 5.92 18.44 1.29
CA TRP A 457 7.14 18.54 0.50
C TRP A 457 7.06 17.71 -0.80
N CYS A 458 6.54 16.49 -0.76
CA CYS A 458 6.29 15.69 -1.97
C CYS A 458 5.33 16.40 -2.94
N GLU A 459 4.25 17.01 -2.42
CA GLU A 459 3.31 17.82 -3.22
C GLU A 459 3.99 19.03 -3.86
N LEU A 460 4.84 19.72 -3.11
CA LEU A 460 5.62 20.85 -3.58
C LEU A 460 6.61 20.43 -4.69
N LEU A 461 7.34 19.33 -4.47
CA LEU A 461 8.31 18.80 -5.41
C LEU A 461 7.64 18.41 -6.73
N ALA A 462 6.56 17.62 -6.65
CA ALA A 462 5.79 17.20 -7.82
C ALA A 462 5.24 18.39 -8.62
N ARG A 463 4.64 19.38 -7.95
CA ARG A 463 4.08 20.57 -8.61
C ARG A 463 5.14 21.44 -9.26
N SER A 464 6.29 21.61 -8.60
CA SER A 464 7.39 22.42 -9.11
C SER A 464 7.97 21.86 -10.42
N TRP A 465 7.93 20.54 -10.60
CA TRP A 465 8.45 19.87 -11.79
C TRP A 465 7.39 19.48 -12.82
N ALA A 466 6.11 19.56 -12.50
CA ALA A 466 5.03 19.11 -13.38
C ALA A 466 5.06 19.79 -14.77
N VAL A 467 5.24 21.12 -14.83
CA VAL A 467 5.30 21.88 -16.10
C VAL A 467 6.54 21.50 -16.93
N PRO A 468 7.77 21.54 -16.39
CA PRO A 468 8.97 21.10 -17.11
C PRO A 468 8.87 19.68 -17.68
N LEU A 469 8.31 18.74 -16.90
CA LEU A 469 8.22 17.34 -17.32
C LEU A 469 7.25 17.13 -18.48
N VAL A 470 6.09 17.81 -18.46
CA VAL A 470 5.10 17.77 -19.55
C VAL A 470 5.65 18.44 -20.82
N HIS A 471 6.38 19.55 -20.69
CA HIS A 471 7.01 20.22 -21.84
C HIS A 471 8.09 19.34 -22.48
N ALA A 472 8.88 18.64 -21.67
CA ALA A 472 9.93 17.76 -22.14
C ALA A 472 9.43 16.38 -22.63
N GLY A 473 8.17 16.02 -22.37
CA GLY A 473 7.65 14.66 -22.65
C GLY A 473 8.37 13.56 -21.89
N THR A 474 8.88 13.88 -20.68
CA THR A 474 9.68 12.97 -19.84
C THR A 474 8.98 12.63 -18.52
N GLU A 475 7.65 12.72 -18.49
CA GLU A 475 6.83 12.58 -17.28
C GLU A 475 7.16 11.32 -16.51
N PHE A 476 7.24 10.17 -17.18
CA PHE A 476 7.59 8.90 -16.53
C PHE A 476 8.99 8.92 -15.90
N ARG A 477 10.02 9.27 -16.69
CA ARG A 477 11.41 9.22 -16.24
C ARG A 477 11.68 10.24 -15.13
N GLY A 478 11.16 11.45 -15.29
CA GLY A 478 11.33 12.52 -14.31
C GLY A 478 10.59 12.24 -13.01
N VAL A 479 9.33 11.79 -13.06
CA VAL A 479 8.60 11.39 -11.83
C VAL A 479 9.27 10.20 -11.16
N ALA A 480 9.76 9.22 -11.92
CA ALA A 480 10.49 8.09 -11.34
C ALA A 480 11.77 8.55 -10.62
N LEU A 481 12.59 9.41 -11.24
CA LEU A 481 13.82 9.94 -10.65
C LEU A 481 13.53 10.77 -9.39
N LEU A 482 12.54 11.66 -9.42
CA LEU A 482 12.14 12.45 -8.26
C LEU A 482 11.58 11.57 -7.14
N GLY A 483 10.83 10.52 -7.48
CA GLY A 483 10.32 9.55 -6.52
C GLY A 483 11.42 8.72 -5.86
N LEU A 484 12.43 8.29 -6.64
CA LEU A 484 13.61 7.61 -6.11
C LEU A 484 14.44 8.52 -5.21
N ALA A 485 14.61 9.79 -5.58
CA ALA A 485 15.29 10.78 -4.73
C ALA A 485 14.52 11.02 -3.42
N ALA A 486 13.19 11.14 -3.48
CA ALA A 486 12.35 11.26 -2.29
C ALA A 486 12.42 10.02 -1.40
N ALA A 487 12.42 8.82 -1.98
CA ALA A 487 12.57 7.56 -1.25
C ALA A 487 13.95 7.44 -0.58
N ALA A 488 15.03 7.77 -1.29
CA ALA A 488 16.37 7.77 -0.75
C ALA A 488 16.51 8.78 0.42
N ALA A 489 15.99 10.00 0.26
CA ALA A 489 15.99 11.00 1.32
C ALA A 489 15.21 10.52 2.56
N ALA A 490 14.07 9.86 2.35
CA ALA A 490 13.28 9.31 3.45
C ALA A 490 14.00 8.16 4.17
N VAL A 491 14.64 7.24 3.44
CA VAL A 491 15.42 6.13 4.04
C VAL A 491 16.59 6.66 4.85
N LEU A 492 17.35 7.63 4.33
CA LEU A 492 18.47 8.25 5.05
C LEU A 492 18.05 8.94 6.35
N ALA A 493 16.83 9.49 6.40
CA ALA A 493 16.30 10.14 7.59
C ALA A 493 15.47 9.20 8.50
N ALA A 494 15.22 7.96 8.08
CA ALA A 494 14.20 7.12 8.69
C ALA A 494 14.55 6.73 10.13
N SER A 495 15.79 6.32 10.41
CA SER A 495 16.23 6.01 11.78
C SER A 495 15.99 7.19 12.71
N THR A 496 16.47 8.38 12.36
CA THR A 496 16.26 9.61 13.13
C THR A 496 14.79 9.90 13.40
N VAL A 497 13.91 9.69 12.42
CA VAL A 497 12.47 10.00 12.54
C VAL A 497 11.73 8.97 13.38
N PHE A 498 11.96 7.67 13.16
CA PHE A 498 11.23 6.61 13.85
C PHE A 498 11.81 6.31 15.24
N GLU A 499 13.08 6.62 15.47
CA GLU A 499 13.69 6.57 16.81
C GLU A 499 13.27 7.75 17.69
N LEU A 500 12.81 8.86 17.10
CA LEU A 500 12.42 10.04 17.87
C LEU A 500 11.33 9.73 18.91
N GLN A 501 10.42 8.79 18.61
CA GLN A 501 9.37 8.36 19.53
C GLN A 501 9.93 7.86 20.86
N TRP A 502 10.79 6.85 20.83
CA TRP A 502 11.29 6.25 22.06
C TRP A 502 12.26 7.21 22.77
N GLN A 503 12.97 8.06 22.03
CA GLN A 503 13.83 9.09 22.64
C GLN A 503 12.99 10.09 23.45
N ILE A 504 11.83 10.51 22.94
CA ILE A 504 10.87 11.36 23.68
C ILE A 504 10.37 10.63 24.93
N GLU A 505 10.05 9.34 24.82
CA GLU A 505 9.65 8.54 25.98
C GLU A 505 10.77 8.47 27.03
N MET A 506 12.03 8.34 26.60
CA MET A 506 13.20 8.33 27.48
C MET A 506 13.55 9.66 28.12
N GLY A 507 13.28 10.77 27.44
CA GLY A 507 13.56 12.11 27.97
C GLY A 507 12.99 12.37 29.36
N GLN A 508 11.84 11.76 29.69
CA GLN A 508 11.20 11.94 31.01
C GLN A 508 11.94 11.25 32.16
N PHE A 509 12.78 10.25 31.87
CA PHE A 509 13.57 9.55 32.90
C PHE A 509 14.98 10.14 33.03
N MET A 510 15.41 10.92 32.04
CA MET A 510 16.73 11.54 31.99
C MET A 510 16.83 12.83 32.81
N SER A 511 15.73 13.59 32.94
CA SER A 511 15.70 14.88 33.63
C SER A 511 14.38 15.07 34.38
N GLU A 512 14.45 15.52 35.63
CA GLU A 512 13.27 15.86 36.44
C GLU A 512 12.51 17.07 35.85
N ASP A 513 13.23 18.04 35.29
CA ASP A 513 12.62 19.21 34.62
C ASP A 513 11.79 18.79 33.41
N LEU A 514 12.31 17.87 32.58
CA LEU A 514 11.56 17.31 31.45
C LEU A 514 10.38 16.45 31.91
N ALA A 515 10.56 15.69 32.99
CA ALA A 515 9.51 14.87 33.58
C ALA A 515 8.33 15.69 34.10
N ALA A 516 8.57 16.93 34.55
CA ALA A 516 7.54 17.82 35.06
C ALA A 516 6.66 18.46 33.96
N LEU A 517 7.11 18.46 32.71
CA LEU A 517 6.40 19.12 31.62
C LEU A 517 5.18 18.32 31.13
N PRO A 518 4.13 18.99 30.62
CA PRO A 518 3.07 18.32 29.87
C PRO A 518 3.63 17.59 28.65
N GLY A 519 3.11 16.41 28.31
CA GLY A 519 3.61 15.56 27.22
C GLY A 519 3.87 16.29 25.90
N PRO A 520 2.95 17.15 25.40
CA PRO A 520 3.17 17.89 24.16
C PRO A 520 4.35 18.86 24.22
N VAL A 521 4.57 19.50 25.37
CA VAL A 521 5.66 20.46 25.58
C VAL A 521 6.99 19.71 25.69
N HIS A 522 7.00 18.61 26.45
CA HIS A 522 8.16 17.72 26.55
C HIS A 522 8.57 17.22 25.15
N ALA A 523 7.64 16.63 24.39
CA ALA A 523 7.90 16.14 23.05
C ALA A 523 8.43 17.23 22.11
N ALA A 524 7.86 18.44 22.17
CA ALA A 524 8.30 19.56 21.36
C ALA A 524 9.74 20.00 21.70
N LEU A 525 10.07 20.17 22.99
CA LEU A 525 11.41 20.56 23.41
C LEU A 525 12.45 19.51 23.06
N TRP A 526 12.15 18.23 23.30
CA TRP A 526 13.04 17.13 22.92
C TRP A 526 13.29 17.11 21.41
N THR A 527 12.22 17.23 20.62
CA THR A 527 12.30 17.27 19.16
C THR A 527 13.14 18.46 18.67
N LEU A 528 12.97 19.64 19.29
CA LEU A 528 13.79 20.82 18.96
C LEU A 528 15.26 20.61 19.30
N GLY A 529 15.56 19.96 20.43
CA GLY A 529 16.92 19.60 20.81
C GLY A 529 17.58 18.66 19.80
N VAL A 530 16.88 17.58 19.41
CA VAL A 530 17.35 16.63 18.38
C VAL A 530 17.54 17.35 17.04
N ALA A 531 16.59 18.19 16.64
CA ALA A 531 16.70 18.95 15.39
C ALA A 531 17.89 19.93 15.42
N ALA A 532 18.10 20.65 16.53
CA ALA A 532 19.23 21.58 16.68
C ALA A 532 20.57 20.83 16.60
N TYR A 533 20.68 19.67 17.26
CA TYR A 533 21.85 18.81 17.18
C TYR A 533 22.12 18.37 15.72
N GLN A 534 21.12 17.87 15.01
CA GLN A 534 21.27 17.43 13.61
C GLN A 534 21.61 18.59 12.66
N LEU A 535 21.03 19.77 12.88
CA LEU A 535 21.30 20.96 12.07
C LEU A 535 22.68 21.59 12.39
N SER A 536 23.28 21.26 13.53
CA SER A 536 24.65 21.68 13.86
C SER A 536 25.70 20.96 13.02
N ASP A 537 25.37 19.79 12.46
CA ASP A 537 26.23 19.08 11.52
C ASP A 537 26.18 19.76 10.14
N PRO A 538 27.30 20.35 9.66
CA PRO A 538 27.31 21.10 8.40
C PRO A 538 26.98 20.25 7.17
N VAL A 539 27.32 18.97 7.19
CA VAL A 539 27.05 18.04 6.08
C VAL A 539 25.57 17.75 6.02
N TRP A 540 24.96 17.39 7.15
CA TRP A 540 23.52 17.15 7.24
C TRP A 540 22.71 18.39 6.84
N PHE A 541 23.08 19.57 7.36
CA PHE A 541 22.41 20.83 7.01
C PHE A 541 22.45 21.11 5.51
N THR A 542 23.63 20.98 4.88
CA THR A 542 23.82 21.26 3.46
C THR A 542 23.01 20.31 2.57
N VAL A 543 23.03 19.01 2.90
CA VAL A 543 22.26 17.98 2.18
C VAL A 543 20.76 18.23 2.33
N ALA A 544 20.28 18.49 3.56
CA ALA A 544 18.88 18.77 3.82
C ALA A 544 18.40 20.03 3.08
N ALA A 545 19.17 21.12 3.11
CA ALA A 545 18.82 22.36 2.41
C ALA A 545 18.75 22.16 0.88
N ALA A 546 19.70 21.44 0.30
CA ALA A 546 19.72 21.14 -1.13
C ALA A 546 18.50 20.31 -1.57
N LEU A 547 18.18 19.25 -0.82
CA LEU A 547 17.04 18.37 -1.11
C LEU A 547 15.69 19.07 -0.89
N LEU A 548 15.52 19.74 0.26
CA LEU A 548 14.24 20.30 0.68
C LEU A 548 13.85 21.55 -0.11
N LEU A 549 14.82 22.42 -0.41
CA LEU A 549 14.58 23.73 -1.03
C LEU A 549 15.16 23.83 -2.44
N GLY A 550 16.39 23.35 -2.63
CA GLY A 550 17.10 23.48 -3.91
C GLY A 550 16.39 22.79 -5.07
N ILE A 551 16.02 21.51 -4.93
CA ILE A 551 15.38 20.74 -6.02
C ILE A 551 14.00 21.32 -6.40
N PRO A 552 13.08 21.65 -5.46
CA PRO A 552 11.84 22.33 -5.83
C PRO A 552 12.06 23.70 -6.49
N LEU A 553 13.00 24.50 -5.99
CA LEU A 553 13.30 25.82 -6.55
C LEU A 553 13.79 25.73 -8.00
N ALA A 554 14.70 24.79 -8.28
CA ALA A 554 15.19 24.53 -9.64
C ALA A 554 14.05 24.19 -10.62
N GLY A 555 13.10 23.34 -10.19
CA GLY A 555 11.91 23.01 -10.97
C GLY A 555 11.06 24.25 -11.30
N ARG A 556 10.81 25.11 -10.31
CA ARG A 556 10.05 26.36 -10.50
C ARG A 556 10.77 27.36 -11.41
N LEU A 557 12.07 27.52 -11.27
CA LEU A 557 12.87 28.40 -12.13
C LEU A 557 12.82 27.93 -13.59
N ARG A 558 12.95 26.62 -13.82
CA ARG A 558 12.81 26.02 -15.16
C ARG A 558 11.41 26.22 -15.73
N ALA A 559 10.36 26.04 -14.92
CA ALA A 559 8.97 26.27 -15.33
C ALA A 559 8.74 27.73 -15.76
N ARG A 560 9.30 28.71 -15.01
CA ARG A 560 9.23 30.13 -15.37
C ARG A 560 9.97 30.45 -16.66
N GLY A 561 11.14 29.84 -16.89
CA GLY A 561 11.88 30.00 -18.13
C GLY A 561 11.09 29.54 -19.36
N LEU A 562 10.37 28.43 -19.25
CA LEU A 562 9.51 27.90 -20.32
C LEU A 562 8.26 28.75 -20.59
N ALA A 563 7.83 29.57 -19.63
CA ALA A 563 6.66 30.43 -19.76
C ALA A 563 6.95 31.81 -20.38
N ARG A 564 8.24 32.16 -20.60
CA ARG A 564 8.59 33.42 -21.26
C ARG A 564 8.38 33.30 -22.78
N PRO A 565 7.64 34.22 -23.43
CA PRO A 565 7.55 34.24 -24.89
C PRO A 565 8.95 34.46 -25.49
N GLY A 566 9.28 33.71 -26.55
CA GLY A 566 10.52 33.91 -27.28
C GLY A 566 10.63 35.34 -27.84
N PRO A 567 11.85 35.85 -28.10
CA PRO A 567 12.02 37.16 -28.70
C PRO A 567 11.26 37.19 -30.04
N PRO A 568 10.58 38.30 -30.38
CA PRO A 568 9.93 38.43 -31.68
C PRO A 568 10.99 38.23 -32.75
N HIS A 569 10.80 37.23 -33.62
CA HIS A 569 11.55 37.13 -34.85
C HIS A 569 11.31 38.44 -35.60
N GLY A 570 12.38 39.25 -35.73
CA GLY A 570 12.37 40.46 -36.51
C GLY A 570 11.91 40.15 -37.91
N SER A 571 10.67 40.55 -38.22
CA SER A 571 10.15 40.66 -39.57
C SER A 571 11.12 41.50 -40.39
N GLY A 572 11.44 41.01 -41.59
CA GLY A 572 12.45 41.53 -42.49
C GLY A 572 12.38 43.05 -42.71
N ARG A 573 13.56 43.62 -42.96
CA ARG A 573 13.70 44.91 -43.62
C ARG A 573 12.95 44.88 -44.96
N PRO A 574 12.08 45.85 -45.26
CA PRO A 574 11.67 46.10 -46.64
C PRO A 574 12.83 46.74 -47.41
N ALA A 575 12.76 46.56 -48.73
CA ALA A 575 13.78 46.84 -49.75
C ALA A 575 14.42 48.24 -49.70
#